data_AF-A0A0A2C628-F1
#
_entry.id   AF-A0A0A2C628-F1
#
_cell.length_a   1.000
_cell.length_b   1.000
_cell.length_c   1.000
_cell.angle_alpha   90.00
_cell.angle_beta   90.00
_cell.angle_gamma   90.00
#
_symmetry.space_group_name_H-M   'P 1'
#
loop_
_entity.id
_entity.type
_entity.pdbx_description
1 polymer ?
#
loop_
_entity_poly.entity_id
_entity_poly.type
_entity_poly.pdbx_seq_one_letter_code
_entity_poly.pdbx_strand_id
1 'polypeptide(L)' 'MDISLSNKRNGTQIKPTSIHGILWLQTHFESDHWESISNGQVIVPTQDAEMLGEDAQNAGLNVNFINSLIQIDKI' A
#
# COMPACT_ATOMS: atom_id res chain seq x y z
N MET A 1 -1.73 9.07 8.47
CA MET A 1 -1.16 8.28 7.37
C MET A 1 -2.05 8.46 6.17
N ASP A 2 -1.46 8.53 4.98
CA ASP A 2 -2.15 8.67 3.71
C ASP A 2 -2.21 7.34 2.96
N ILE A 3 -1.11 6.57 2.98
CA ILE A 3 -1.01 5.22 2.41
C ILE A 3 -0.45 4.27 3.48
N SER A 4 -0.97 3.05 3.54
CA SER A 4 -0.42 1.96 4.36
C SER A 4 0.02 0.79 3.48
N LEU A 5 1.21 0.29 3.73
CA LEU A 5 1.85 -0.84 3.06
C LEU A 5 2.02 -1.96 4.07
N SER A 6 1.35 -3.09 3.86
CA SER A 6 1.36 -4.21 4.80
C SER A 6 1.91 -5.47 4.15
N ASN A 7 3.00 -6.02 4.68
CA ASN A 7 3.57 -7.26 4.14
C ASN A 7 2.62 -8.45 4.38
N LYS A 8 2.37 -9.21 3.32
CA LYS A 8 1.56 -10.44 3.27
C LYS A 8 2.40 -11.58 2.69
N ARG A 9 1.87 -12.81 2.75
CA ARG A 9 2.56 -14.01 2.24
C ARG A 9 2.87 -13.94 0.73
N ASN A 10 2.08 -13.21 -0.04
CA ASN A 10 2.12 -13.13 -1.50
C ASN A 10 2.54 -11.75 -2.04
N GLY A 11 3.13 -10.89 -1.20
CA GLY A 11 3.54 -9.53 -1.57
C GLY A 11 3.13 -8.51 -0.52
N THR A 12 3.02 -7.25 -0.93
CA THR A 12 2.67 -6.15 -0.03
C THR A 12 1.32 -5.57 -0.42
N GLN A 13 0.40 -5.56 0.55
CA GLN A 13 -0.92 -4.98 0.41
C GLN A 13 -0.82 -3.47 0.48
N ILE A 14 -1.42 -2.78 -0.49
CA ILE A 14 -1.54 -1.32 -0.52
C ILE A 14 -2.94 -0.95 -0.06
N LYS A 15 -3.02 -0.03 0.92
CA LYS A 15 -4.29 0.50 1.41
C LYS A 15 -4.24 2.03 1.51
N PRO A 16 -5.11 2.77 0.80
CA PRO A 16 -5.30 4.18 1.05
C PRO A 16 -5.97 4.38 2.42
N THR A 17 -5.52 5.40 3.13
CA THR A 17 -6.04 5.79 4.45
C THR A 17 -6.51 7.23 4.51
N SER A 18 -6.33 7.99 3.43
CA SER A 18 -6.82 9.35 3.26
C SER A 18 -7.24 9.62 1.81
N ILE A 19 -7.92 10.75 1.60
CA ILE A 19 -8.30 11.25 0.26
C ILE A 19 -7.05 11.55 -0.57
N HIS A 20 -6.00 12.11 0.04
CA HIS A 20 -4.73 12.37 -0.65
C HIS A 20 -4.06 11.07 -1.11
N GLY A 21 -4.10 10.02 -0.26
CA GLY A 21 -3.57 8.70 -0.61
C GLY A 21 -4.29 8.05 -1.79
N ILE A 22 -5.63 8.07 -1.82
CA ILE A 22 -6.37 7.50 -2.96
C ILE A 22 -6.11 8.29 -4.26
N LEU A 23 -6.11 9.62 -4.21
CA LEU A 23 -5.87 10.45 -5.40
C LEU A 23 -4.46 10.22 -5.97
N TRP A 24 -3.46 10.11 -5.11
CA TRP A 24 -2.09 9.83 -5.54
C TRP A 24 -1.95 8.41 -6.13
N LEU A 25 -2.63 7.41 -5.55
CA LEU A 25 -2.63 6.06 -6.11
C LEU A 25 -3.30 6.03 -7.49
N GLN A 26 -4.35 6.81 -7.72
CA GLN A 26 -5.02 6.87 -9.03
C GLN A 26 -4.12 7.42 -10.16
N THR A 27 -3.03 8.14 -9.86
CA THR A 27 -2.07 8.56 -10.90
C THR A 27 -1.08 7.45 -11.29
N HIS A 28 -1.02 6.36 -10.52
CA HIS A 28 -0.08 5.24 -10.69
C HIS A 28 -0.76 3.94 -11.13
N PHE A 29 -2.09 3.88 -11.09
CA PHE A 29 -2.88 2.71 -11.46
C PHE A 29 -3.99 3.07 -12.44
N GLU A 30 -4.22 2.18 -13.40
CA GLU A 30 -5.33 2.26 -14.34
C GLU A 30 -6.69 2.27 -13.63
N SER A 31 -7.70 2.89 -14.26
CA SER A 31 -9.03 3.07 -13.66
C SER A 31 -9.71 1.78 -13.24
N ASP A 32 -9.44 0.70 -13.95
CA ASP A 32 -9.99 -0.64 -13.70
C ASP A 32 -9.57 -1.20 -12.32
N HIS A 33 -8.52 -0.64 -11.71
CA HIS A 33 -8.04 -1.04 -10.39
C HIS A 33 -8.51 -0.13 -9.26
N TRP A 34 -9.12 1.02 -9.55
CA TRP A 34 -9.44 2.02 -8.53
C TRP A 34 -10.39 1.51 -7.44
N GLU A 35 -11.39 0.70 -7.82
CA GLU A 35 -12.30 0.08 -6.85
C GLU A 35 -11.52 -0.84 -5.89
N SER A 36 -10.69 -1.74 -6.44
CA SER A 36 -9.82 -2.63 -5.66
C SER A 36 -8.85 -1.86 -4.75
N ILE A 37 -8.30 -0.74 -5.22
CA ILE A 37 -7.42 0.13 -4.43
C ILE A 37 -8.20 0.75 -3.26
N SER A 38 -9.38 1.31 -3.54
CA SER A 38 -10.22 1.94 -2.51
C SER A 38 -10.65 0.96 -1.41
N ASN A 39 -10.85 -0.30 -1.79
CA ASN A 39 -11.17 -1.39 -0.88
C ASN A 39 -9.93 -2.01 -0.19
N GLY A 40 -8.71 -1.55 -0.52
CA GLY A 40 -7.46 -2.08 0.02
C GLY A 40 -7.18 -3.52 -0.38
N GLN A 41 -7.64 -3.95 -1.55
CA GLN A 41 -7.52 -5.33 -2.05
C GLN A 41 -6.33 -5.53 -2.98
N VAL A 42 -5.56 -4.48 -3.26
CA VAL A 42 -4.39 -4.55 -4.14
C VAL A 42 -3.19 -5.10 -3.39
N ILE A 43 -2.59 -6.15 -3.95
CA ILE A 43 -1.33 -6.73 -3.51
C ILE A 43 -0.38 -6.67 -4.69
N VAL A 44 0.79 -6.06 -4.49
CA VAL A 44 1.86 -5.96 -5.48
C VAL A 44 3.12 -6.64 -4.97
N PRO A 45 4.10 -6.96 -5.83
CA PRO A 45 5.41 -7.41 -5.39
C PRO A 45 6.01 -6.44 -4.35
N THR A 46 6.68 -6.97 -3.33
CA THR A 46 7.19 -6.15 -2.22
C THR A 46 8.15 -5.06 -2.68
N GLN A 47 9.02 -5.37 -3.64
CA GLN A 47 9.94 -4.37 -4.22
C GLN A 47 9.19 -3.22 -4.89
N ASP A 48 8.09 -3.51 -5.60
CA ASP A 48 7.27 -2.48 -6.25
C ASP A 48 6.54 -1.62 -5.21
N ALA A 49 6.06 -2.23 -4.12
CA ALA A 49 5.45 -1.50 -3.02
C ALA A 49 6.45 -0.58 -2.29
N GLU A 50 7.70 -1.02 -2.12
CA GLU A 50 8.76 -0.21 -1.53
C GLU A 50 9.06 1.00 -2.41
N MET A 51 9.27 0.81 -3.72
CA MET A 51 9.48 1.91 -4.66
C MET A 51 8.30 2.88 -4.70
N LEU A 52 7.07 2.35 -4.71
CA LEU A 52 5.85 3.16 -4.67
C LEU A 52 5.73 3.95 -3.35
N GLY A 53 6.11 3.35 -2.23
CA GLY A 53 6.12 4.00 -0.93
C GLY A 53 7.14 5.15 -0.86
N GLU A 54 8.33 4.95 -1.41
CA GLU A 54 9.36 6.00 -1.52
C GLU A 54 8.89 7.16 -2.40
N ASP A 55 8.29 6.87 -3.56
CA ASP A 55 7.76 7.91 -4.44
C ASP A 55 6.63 8.71 -3.79
N ALA A 56 5.72 8.04 -3.08
CA ALA A 56 4.66 8.70 -2.31
C ALA A 56 5.21 9.60 -1.19
N GLN A 57 6.26 9.15 -0.49
CA GLN A 57 6.92 9.97 0.53
C GLN A 57 7.60 11.20 -0.09
N ASN A 58 8.27 11.04 -1.24
CA ASN A 58 8.87 12.15 -1.98
C ASN A 58 7.82 13.16 -2.48
N ALA A 59 6.61 12.69 -2.80
CA ALA A 59 5.45 13.53 -3.12
C ALA A 59 4.80 14.21 -1.89
N GLY A 60 5.30 13.94 -0.68
CA GLY A 60 4.84 14.55 0.57
C GLY A 60 3.72 13.80 1.29
N LEU A 61 3.41 12.56 0.88
CA LEU A 61 2.41 11.72 1.57
C LEU A 61 3.01 10.99 2.77
N ASN A 62 2.20 10.80 3.81
CA ASN A 62 2.60 10.02 4.98
C ASN A 62 2.38 8.52 4.74
N VAL A 63 3.44 7.76 4.47
CA VAL A 63 3.37 6.31 4.19
C VAL A 63 3.69 5.48 5.43
N ASN A 64 2.86 4.49 5.75
CA ASN A 64 3.07 3.56 6.86
C ASN A 64 3.54 2.21 6.36
N PHE A 65 4.71 1.74 6.80
CA PHE A 65 5.14 0.37 6.55
C PHE A 65 4.80 -0.50 7.76
N ILE A 66 3.82 -1.36 7.59
CA ILE A 66 3.40 -2.35 8.58
C ILE A 66 4.10 -3.65 8.23
N ASN A 67 5.28 -3.84 8.81
CA ASN A 67 5.91 -5.15 8.85
C ASN A 67 5.03 -6.03 9.73
N SER A 68 4.29 -6.96 9.11
CA SER A 68 3.62 -8.03 9.84
C SER A 68 4.72 -8.85 10.50
N LEU A 69 5.10 -8.49 11.74
CA LEU A 69 5.83 -9.39 12.62
C LEU A 69 5.05 -10.70 12.56
N ILE A 70 5.77 -11.76 12.19
CA ILE A 70 5.26 -13.12 12.15
C ILE A 70 4.42 -13.29 13.40
N GLN A 71 3.12 -13.46 13.24
CA GLN A 71 2.28 -13.95 14.32
C GLN A 71 2.84 -15.34 14.58
N ILE A 72 3.72 -15.44 15.58
CA ILE A 72 4.24 -16.71 16.07
C ILE A 72 2.99 -17.39 16.62
N ASP A 73 2.35 -18.22 15.79
CA ASP A 73 1.32 -19.13 16.22
C ASP A 73 1.95 -19.95 17.35
N LYS A 74 1.55 -19.65 18.58
CA LYS A 74 1.91 -20.43 19.76
C LYS A 74 1.33 -21.84 19.52
N ILE A 75 2.24 -22.81 19.40
CA ILE A 75 1.98 -24.25 19.46
C ILE A 75 1.28 -24.57 20.79
#